data_AF-H8KQF6-F1
#
_entry.id   AF-H8KQF6-F1
#
_cell.length_a   1.000
_cell.length_b   1.000
_cell.length_c   1.000
_cell.angle_alpha   90.00
_cell.angle_beta   90.00
_cell.angle_gamma   90.00
#
_symmetry.space_group_name_H-M   'P 1'
#
loop_
_entity.id
_entity.type
_entity.pdbx_description
1 polymer ?
#
loop_
_entity_poly.entity_id
_entity_poly.type
_entity_poly.pdbx_seq_one_letter_code
_entity_poly.pdbx_strand_id
1 'polypeptide(L)'
;MKNKECHKLKTVMKNLFTLLISLSLLVSCSQTKTDNLQWYEDQVIEQVIADSDSTYIIQIGMMAQAFHLDKQNENFESNLNLLQESLSNKRKITIGVEKGSAKIISVKK
;
A
#
# COMPACT_ATOMS: atom_id res chain seq x y z
N MET A 1 43.87 3.17 57.05
CA MET A 1 44.05 3.52 55.62
C MET A 1 42.89 2.94 54.82
N LYS A 2 41.77 3.67 54.71
CA LYS A 2 40.56 3.24 53.96
C LYS A 2 39.98 4.46 53.26
N ASN A 3 40.38 4.69 52.01
CA ASN A 3 39.73 5.69 51.18
C ASN A 3 40.06 5.42 49.71
N LYS A 4 39.06 5.64 48.83
CA LYS A 4 39.17 5.79 47.35
C LYS A 4 38.72 4.68 46.40
N GLU A 5 37.78 3.78 46.75
CA GLU A 5 37.25 2.82 45.75
C GLU A 5 35.73 2.87 45.47
N CYS A 6 34.97 3.80 46.05
CA CYS A 6 33.50 3.81 45.88
C CYS A 6 32.95 4.82 44.86
N HIS A 7 33.81 5.54 44.11
CA HIS A 7 33.37 6.66 43.26
C HIS A 7 33.45 6.41 41.73
N LYS A 8 34.12 5.34 41.27
CA LYS A 8 34.26 5.05 39.83
C LYS A 8 33.13 4.24 39.21
N LEU A 9 32.35 3.49 40.01
CA LEU A 9 31.32 2.58 39.51
C LEU A 9 30.02 3.28 39.06
N LYS A 10 29.71 4.48 39.58
CA LYS A 10 28.49 5.21 39.20
C LYS A 10 28.59 5.92 37.84
N THR A 11 29.79 6.28 37.40
CA THR A 11 29.97 7.08 36.18
C THR A 11 29.92 6.24 34.91
N VAL A 12 30.40 4.99 34.96
CA VAL A 12 30.43 4.09 33.79
C VAL A 12 29.01 3.61 33.41
N MET A 13 28.14 3.39 34.41
CA MET A 13 26.77 2.93 34.18
C MET A 13 25.87 4.01 33.56
N LYS A 14 26.17 5.30 33.80
CA LYS A 14 25.40 6.43 33.29
C LYS A 14 25.69 6.71 31.81
N ASN A 15 26.91 6.48 31.33
CA ASN A 15 27.29 6.71 29.93
C ASN A 15 26.89 5.58 28.97
N LEU A 16 26.71 4.35 29.47
CA LEU A 16 26.25 3.23 28.64
C LEU A 16 24.75 3.35 28.31
N PHE A 17 23.96 3.92 29.23
CA PHE A 17 22.53 4.15 29.02
C PHE A 17 22.25 5.24 27.98
N THR A 18 23.08 6.28 27.94
CA THR A 18 22.95 7.38 26.97
C THR A 18 23.24 6.91 25.53
N LEU A 19 24.20 5.99 25.35
CA LEU A 19 24.57 5.47 24.03
C LEU A 19 23.48 4.53 23.46
N LEU A 20 22.78 3.78 24.32
CA LEU A 20 21.74 2.84 23.91
C LEU A 20 20.48 3.55 23.41
N ILE A 21 20.13 4.69 24.02
CA ILE A 21 18.94 5.50 23.66
C ILE A 21 19.16 6.26 22.34
N SER A 22 20.39 6.66 22.02
CA SER A 22 20.69 7.35 20.76
C SER A 22 20.62 6.45 19.52
N LEU A 23 20.75 5.12 19.65
CA LEU A 23 20.76 4.20 18.52
C LEU A 23 19.36 3.77 18.07
N SER A 24 18.35 3.89 18.94
CA SER A 24 16.96 3.47 18.65
C SER A 24 16.21 4.42 17.71
N LEU A 25 16.77 5.60 17.41
CA LEU A 25 16.11 6.64 16.63
C LEU A 25 16.41 6.59 15.12
N LEU A 26 17.36 5.75 14.67
CA LEU A 26 17.74 5.67 13.25
C LEU A 26 16.93 4.63 12.45
N VAL A 27 15.95 3.96 13.05
CA VAL A 27 15.03 3.06 12.35
C VAL A 27 13.71 3.78 12.02
N SER A 28 13.80 4.99 11.48
CA SER A 28 12.62 5.71 11.01
C SER A 28 12.43 5.49 9.52
N CYS A 29 11.44 4.64 9.22
CA CYS A 29 10.54 4.75 8.08
C CYS A 29 11.16 4.66 6.67
N SER A 30 11.38 3.44 6.20
CA SER A 30 11.19 3.20 4.76
C SER A 30 9.68 3.25 4.51
N GLN A 31 9.17 4.39 4.04
CA GLN A 31 7.81 4.45 3.52
C GLN A 31 7.76 3.60 2.25
N THR A 32 7.39 2.34 2.41
CA THR A 32 7.01 1.50 1.28
C THR A 32 5.83 2.19 0.59
N LYS A 33 6.03 2.63 -0.67
CA LYS A 33 5.00 3.27 -1.53
C LYS A 33 3.68 2.47 -1.65
N THR A 34 3.65 1.24 -1.14
CA THR A 34 2.47 0.38 -0.97
C THR A 34 1.36 1.00 -0.10
N ASP A 35 1.65 2.01 0.72
CA ASP A 35 0.68 2.62 1.62
C ASP A 35 -0.42 3.45 0.93
N ASN A 36 -0.33 3.71 -0.38
CA ASN A 36 -1.34 4.50 -1.09
C ASN A 36 -2.42 3.67 -1.83
N LEU A 37 -2.48 2.35 -1.60
CA LEU A 37 -3.50 1.49 -2.22
C LEU A 37 -4.53 0.99 -1.20
N GLN A 38 -5.80 1.06 -1.58
CA GLN A 38 -6.92 0.36 -0.99
C GLN A 38 -7.20 -0.89 -1.83
N TRP A 39 -7.17 -2.06 -1.20
CA TRP A 39 -7.43 -3.34 -1.86
C TRP A 39 -8.88 -3.76 -1.65
N TYR A 40 -9.50 -4.25 -2.73
CA TYR A 40 -10.82 -4.88 -2.74
C TYR A 40 -10.64 -6.32 -3.24
N GLU A 41 -10.85 -7.28 -2.34
CA GLU A 41 -10.64 -8.71 -2.59
C GLU A 41 -11.91 -9.39 -3.10
N ASP A 42 -11.77 -10.49 -3.84
CA ASP A 42 -12.88 -11.36 -4.29
C ASP A 42 -13.98 -10.64 -5.08
N GLN A 43 -13.61 -9.61 -5.84
CA GLN A 43 -14.53 -8.77 -6.58
C GLN A 43 -14.88 -9.36 -7.95
N VAL A 44 -16.12 -9.13 -8.38
CA VAL A 44 -16.59 -9.49 -9.73
C VAL A 44 -16.95 -8.22 -10.47
N ILE A 45 -16.45 -8.08 -11.70
CA ILE A 45 -16.79 -6.94 -12.55
C ILE A 45 -18.17 -7.13 -13.16
N GLU A 46 -18.99 -6.08 -13.04
CA GLU A 46 -20.33 -6.04 -13.62
C GLU A 46 -20.36 -5.24 -14.92
N GLN A 47 -19.54 -4.19 -15.05
CA GLN A 47 -19.45 -3.41 -16.28
C GLN A 47 -18.05 -2.86 -16.52
N VAL A 48 -17.68 -2.77 -17.81
CA VAL A 48 -16.49 -2.07 -18.32
C VAL A 48 -16.95 -1.19 -19.47
N ILE A 49 -16.90 0.13 -19.29
CA ILE A 49 -17.41 1.13 -20.24
C ILE A 49 -16.25 2.02 -20.67
N ALA A 50 -16.07 2.22 -21.97
CA ALA A 50 -15.17 3.26 -22.46
C ALA A 50 -15.85 4.62 -22.28
N ASP A 51 -15.26 5.49 -21.46
CA ASP A 51 -15.82 6.83 -21.15
C ASP A 51 -15.23 7.91 -22.06
N SER A 52 -13.92 7.82 -22.31
CA SER A 52 -13.20 8.69 -23.22
C SER A 52 -12.11 7.92 -23.95
N ASP A 53 -11.42 8.59 -24.88
CA ASP A 53 -10.27 8.00 -25.57
C ASP A 53 -9.15 7.55 -24.62
N SER A 54 -9.13 8.02 -23.36
CA SER A 54 -8.08 7.73 -22.38
C SER A 54 -8.50 6.94 -21.14
N THR A 55 -9.79 6.73 -20.88
CA THR A 55 -10.25 6.21 -19.58
C THR A 55 -11.43 5.25 -19.72
N TYR A 56 -11.41 4.18 -18.92
CA TYR A 56 -12.48 3.21 -18.78
C TYR A 56 -13.15 3.33 -17.41
N ILE A 57 -14.48 3.32 -17.38
CA ILE A 57 -15.28 3.21 -16.17
C ILE A 57 -15.55 1.74 -15.88
N ILE A 58 -15.26 1.33 -14.65
CA ILE A 58 -15.37 -0.03 -14.14
C ILE A 58 -16.40 -0.04 -13.01
N GLN A 59 -17.46 -0.84 -13.15
CA GLN A 59 -18.39 -1.12 -12.06
C GLN A 59 -18.08 -2.48 -11.46
N ILE A 60 -17.90 -2.48 -10.16
CA ILE A 60 -17.62 -3.67 -9.37
C ILE A 60 -18.92 -4.06 -8.66
N GLY A 61 -19.27 -5.35 -8.68
CA GLY A 61 -20.50 -5.87 -8.12
C GLY A 61 -20.75 -5.46 -6.66
N MET A 62 -22.01 -5.17 -6.34
CA MET A 62 -22.50 -4.69 -5.04
C MET A 62 -21.95 -3.33 -4.57
N MET A 63 -21.01 -2.72 -5.28
CA MET A 63 -20.51 -1.38 -4.96
C MET A 63 -21.32 -0.31 -5.70
N ALA A 64 -21.72 0.74 -4.99
CA ALA A 64 -22.39 1.90 -5.58
C ALA A 64 -21.41 2.86 -6.30
N GLN A 65 -20.10 2.67 -6.10
CA GLN A 65 -19.06 3.51 -6.67
C GLN A 65 -18.57 2.96 -8.01
N ALA A 66 -18.40 3.86 -8.98
CA ALA A 66 -17.70 3.60 -10.23
C ALA A 66 -16.20 3.88 -10.06
N PHE A 67 -15.37 3.04 -10.68
CA PHE A 67 -13.92 3.13 -10.67
C PHE A 67 -13.37 3.44 -12.06
N HIS A 68 -12.17 3.98 -12.13
CA HIS A 68 -11.58 4.49 -13.36
C HIS A 68 -10.25 3.78 -13.63
N LEU A 69 -10.08 3.26 -14.84
CA LEU A 69 -8.81 2.76 -15.35
C LEU A 69 -8.31 3.66 -16.48
N ASP A 70 -7.23 4.39 -16.24
CA ASP A 70 -6.61 5.27 -17.22
C ASP A 70 -5.62 4.51 -18.12
N LYS A 71 -5.60 4.84 -19.41
CA LYS A 71 -4.59 4.33 -20.37
C LYS A 71 -3.15 4.69 -20.01
N GLN A 72 -2.95 5.72 -19.19
CA GLN A 72 -1.64 6.10 -18.65
C GLN A 72 -1.15 5.18 -17.53
N ASN A 73 -1.97 4.23 -17.06
CA ASN A 73 -1.55 3.24 -16.10
C ASN A 73 -0.46 2.34 -16.72
N GLU A 74 0.66 2.15 -16.03
CA GLU A 74 1.79 1.35 -16.52
C GLU A 74 1.40 -0.09 -16.92
N ASN A 75 0.39 -0.65 -16.25
CA ASN A 75 -0.12 -2.00 -16.48
C ASN A 75 -1.52 -1.98 -17.12
N PHE A 76 -1.87 -0.92 -17.86
CA PHE A 76 -3.21 -0.71 -18.42
C PHE A 76 -3.78 -1.93 -19.14
N GLU A 77 -3.09 -2.45 -20.17
CA GLU A 77 -3.59 -3.57 -20.99
C GLU A 77 -3.81 -4.85 -20.17
N SER A 78 -2.87 -5.15 -19.27
CA SER A 78 -2.97 -6.32 -18.38
C SER A 78 -4.15 -6.18 -17.40
N ASN A 79 -4.28 -5.00 -16.78
CA ASN A 79 -5.38 -4.70 -15.88
C ASN A 79 -6.73 -4.77 -16.61
N LEU A 80 -6.84 -4.16 -17.80
CA LEU A 80 -8.06 -4.16 -18.60
C LEU A 80 -8.47 -5.57 -19.00
N ASN A 81 -7.52 -6.40 -19.44
CA ASN A 81 -7.79 -7.79 -19.80
C ASN A 81 -8.33 -8.59 -18.60
N LEU A 82 -7.74 -8.45 -17.40
CA LEU A 82 -8.25 -9.11 -16.20
C LEU A 82 -9.67 -8.64 -15.82
N LEU A 83 -9.95 -7.35 -15.97
CA LEU A 83 -11.29 -6.78 -15.73
C LEU A 83 -12.32 -7.33 -16.73
N GLN A 84 -11.95 -7.43 -18.01
CA GLN A 84 -12.81 -8.01 -19.06
C GLN A 84 -12.99 -9.52 -18.88
N GLU A 85 -11.96 -10.24 -18.43
CA GLU A 85 -12.04 -11.66 -18.11
C GLU A 85 -12.96 -11.90 -16.90
N SER A 86 -12.87 -11.05 -15.87
CA SER A 86 -13.78 -11.07 -14.72
C SER A 86 -15.22 -10.81 -15.15
N LEU A 87 -15.45 -9.80 -16.00
CA LEU A 87 -16.77 -9.49 -16.55
C LEU A 87 -17.38 -10.68 -17.31
N SER A 88 -16.60 -11.29 -18.20
CA SER A 88 -17.08 -12.35 -19.10
C SER A 88 -17.29 -13.68 -18.39
N ASN A 89 -16.38 -14.04 -17.48
CA ASN A 89 -16.35 -15.36 -16.85
C ASN A 89 -16.82 -15.35 -15.39
N LYS A 90 -17.26 -14.19 -14.88
CA LYS A 90 -17.59 -13.97 -13.46
C LYS A 90 -16.45 -14.42 -12.52
N ARG A 91 -15.20 -14.29 -12.98
CA ARG A 91 -14.01 -14.61 -12.19
C ARG A 91 -13.83 -13.56 -11.10
N LYS A 92 -13.59 -14.02 -9.88
CA LYS A 92 -13.18 -13.18 -8.76
C LYS A 92 -11.76 -12.68 -8.95
N ILE A 93 -11.55 -11.38 -8.72
CA ILE A 93 -10.26 -10.71 -8.86
C ILE A 93 -10.05 -9.75 -7.68
N THR A 94 -8.79 -9.40 -7.46
CA THR A 94 -8.39 -8.40 -6.47
C THR A 94 -8.03 -7.10 -7.15
N ILE A 95 -8.61 -6.00 -6.67
CA ILE A 95 -8.49 -4.67 -7.30
C ILE A 95 -7.82 -3.72 -6.31
N GLY A 96 -6.69 -3.16 -6.72
CA GLY A 96 -5.96 -2.12 -6.00
C GLY A 96 -6.33 -0.74 -6.55
N VAL A 97 -6.98 0.05 -5.72
CA VAL A 97 -7.41 1.42 -6.01
C VAL A 97 -6.55 2.39 -5.22
N GLU A 98 -6.19 3.53 -5.80
CA GLU A 98 -5.50 4.59 -5.07
C GLU A 98 -6.37 5.17 -3.95
N LYS A 99 -5.81 5.33 -2.75
CA LYS A 99 -6.55 5.85 -1.59
C LYS A 99 -7.04 7.27 -1.85
N GLY A 100 -8.30 7.52 -1.51
CA GLY A 100 -8.93 8.83 -1.69
C GLY A 100 -9.31 9.16 -3.14
N SER A 101 -9.12 8.22 -4.08
CA SER A 101 -9.59 8.34 -5.45
C SER A 101 -10.37 7.10 -5.88
N ALA A 102 -10.94 7.13 -7.07
CA ALA A 102 -11.59 5.99 -7.70
C ALA A 102 -10.68 5.32 -8.75
N LYS A 103 -9.37 5.62 -8.72
CA LYS A 103 -8.43 5.21 -9.76
C LYS A 103 -7.86 3.83 -9.50
N ILE A 104 -8.07 2.91 -10.44
CA ILE A 104 -7.48 1.57 -10.42
C ILE A 104 -6.01 1.67 -10.80
N ILE A 105 -5.18 1.12 -9.94
CA ILE A 105 -3.72 1.07 -10.13
C ILE A 105 -3.27 -0.34 -10.49
N SER A 106 -3.87 -1.38 -9.90
CA SER A 106 -3.45 -2.78 -10.10
C SER A 106 -4.63 -3.73 -10.04
N VAL A 107 -4.59 -4.79 -10.85
CA VAL A 107 -5.55 -5.90 -10.82
C VAL A 107 -4.80 -7.22 -10.72
N LYS A 108 -5.28 -8.13 -9.88
CA LYS A 108 -4.69 -9.45 -9.65
C LYS A 108 -5.78 -10.53 -9.70
N LYS A 109 -5.37 -11.77 -9.99
CA LYS A 109 -6.24 -12.96 -9.94
C LYS A 109 -6.35 -13.49 -8.52
#